data_AF-A0AAV5RWQ0-F1
#
_entry.id   AF-A0AAV5RWQ0-F1
#
_cell.length_a   1.000
_cell.length_b   1.000
_cell.length_c   1.000
_cell.angle_alpha   90.00
_cell.angle_beta   90.00
_cell.angle_gamma   90.00
#
_symmetry.space_group_name_H-M   'P 1'
#
loop_
_entity.id
_entity.type
_entity.pdbx_description
1 polymer ?
#
loop_
_entity_poly.entity_id
_entity_poly.type
_entity_poly.pdbx_seq_one_letter_code
_entity_poly.pdbx_strand_id
1 'polypeptide(L)'
;MALFPKILQALSLVVISHSAFSSYEFHQVVKQLSQELIDDSVTLPKDITYEAVCGLLIFVLASFLEFEKITFFPLRRNHGEPIETLSQGQYLKHITLNKATNVDNLLDSDPTGDVSYTPNMVNIHEKRKIMDDWLKKQQK
;
A
#
# COMPACT_ATOMS: atom_id res chain seq x y z
N MET A 1 0.38 3.91 4.92
CA MET A 1 -0.54 4.51 3.92
C MET A 1 -0.20 5.98 3.76
N ALA A 2 0.69 6.26 2.83
CA ALA A 2 1.15 7.58 2.49
C ALA A 2 -0.03 8.36 1.92
N LEU A 3 -0.27 9.55 2.47
CA LEU A 3 -1.31 10.46 1.97
C LEU A 3 -0.90 11.06 0.62
N PHE A 4 0.40 11.25 0.40
CA PHE A 4 0.95 11.91 -0.78
C PHE A 4 0.62 11.18 -2.11
N PRO A 5 0.85 9.86 -2.27
CA PRO A 5 0.49 9.15 -3.51
C PRO A 5 -1.01 9.21 -3.81
N LYS A 6 -1.87 9.18 -2.78
CA LYS A 6 -3.32 9.28 -2.95
C LYS A 6 -3.76 10.65 -3.46
N ILE A 7 -3.16 11.72 -2.95
CA ILE A 7 -3.40 13.09 -3.44
C ILE A 7 -2.97 13.20 -4.89
N LEU A 8 -1.78 12.66 -5.22
CA LEU A 8 -1.25 12.66 -6.58
C LEU A 8 -2.15 11.87 -7.55
N GLN A 9 -2.68 10.74 -7.11
CA GLN A 9 -3.61 9.93 -7.87
C GLN A 9 -4.94 10.66 -8.11
N ALA A 10 -5.50 11.29 -7.07
CA ALA A 10 -6.71 12.11 -7.22
C ALA A 10 -6.50 13.27 -8.18
N LEU A 11 -5.37 13.99 -8.08
CA LEU A 11 -5.00 15.05 -9.01
C LEU A 11 -4.90 14.54 -10.45
N SER A 12 -4.25 13.39 -10.66
CA SER A 12 -4.12 12.80 -12.00
C SER A 12 -5.47 12.43 -12.62
N LEU A 13 -6.42 11.93 -11.82
CA LEU A 13 -7.77 11.65 -12.29
C LEU A 13 -8.48 12.94 -12.72
N VAL A 14 -8.34 14.02 -11.95
CA VAL A 14 -8.89 15.34 -12.33
C VAL A 14 -8.29 15.84 -13.64
N VAL A 15 -6.97 15.75 -13.83
CA VAL A 15 -6.29 16.17 -15.07
C VAL A 15 -6.72 15.32 -16.26
N ILE A 16 -6.81 14.00 -16.10
CA ILE A 16 -7.28 13.11 -17.17
C ILE A 16 -8.74 13.40 -17.52
N SER A 17 -9.61 13.60 -16.52
CA SER A 17 -11.01 13.96 -16.76
C SER A 17 -11.16 15.32 -17.43
N HIS A 18 -10.34 16.30 -17.04
CA HIS A 18 -10.31 17.62 -17.66
C HIS A 18 -9.89 17.54 -19.13
N SER A 19 -8.78 16.85 -19.42
CA SER A 19 -8.32 16.62 -20.79
C SER A 19 -9.34 15.83 -21.63
N ALA A 20 -10.01 14.83 -21.04
CA ALA A 20 -11.08 14.09 -21.71
C ALA A 20 -12.28 14.98 -22.05
N PHE A 21 -12.65 15.90 -21.16
CA PHE A 21 -13.71 16.88 -21.40
C PHE A 21 -13.32 17.86 -22.52
N SER A 22 -12.10 18.41 -22.49
CA SER A 22 -11.60 19.29 -23.56
C SER A 22 -11.53 18.57 -24.91
N SER A 23 -11.09 17.30 -24.92
CA SER A 23 -11.11 16.47 -26.13
C SER A 23 -12.54 16.25 -26.63
N TYR A 24 -13.50 15.99 -25.73
CA TYR A 24 -14.90 15.83 -26.09
C TYR A 24 -15.47 17.11 -26.74
N GLU A 25 -15.27 18.27 -26.13
CA GLU A 25 -15.72 19.55 -26.69
C GLU A 25 -15.07 19.83 -28.05
N PHE A 26 -13.76 19.61 -28.18
CA PHE A 26 -13.06 19.76 -29.45
C PHE A 26 -13.66 18.87 -30.54
N HIS A 27 -13.84 17.57 -30.28
CA HIS A 27 -14.42 16.66 -31.27
C HIS A 27 -15.87 17.02 -31.62
N GLN A 28 -16.65 17.51 -30.65
CA GLN A 28 -18.02 17.95 -30.90
C GLN A 28 -18.08 19.19 -31.79
N VAL A 29 -17.22 20.19 -31.52
CA VAL A 29 -17.10 21.41 -32.32
C VAL A 29 -16.59 21.10 -33.72
N VAL A 30 -15.55 20.26 -33.84
CA VAL A 30 -15.02 19.81 -35.14
C VAL A 30 -16.06 19.05 -35.93
N LYS A 31 -16.87 18.20 -35.29
CA LYS A 31 -17.96 17.48 -35.97
C LYS A 31 -19.03 18.44 -36.53
N GLN A 32 -19.30 19.55 -35.84
CA GLN A 32 -20.24 20.57 -36.31
C GLN A 32 -19.64 21.40 -37.46
N LEU A 33 -18.36 21.78 -37.37
CA LEU A 33 -17.64 22.55 -38.41
C LEU A 33 -17.32 21.73 -39.67
N SER A 34 -16.97 20.45 -39.51
CA SER A 34 -16.64 19.55 -40.65
C SER A 34 -17.85 19.20 -41.52
N GLN A 35 -19.08 19.39 -41.01
CA GLN A 35 -20.28 19.36 -41.86
C GLN A 35 -20.34 20.56 -42.81
N GLU A 36 -19.67 21.68 -42.51
CA GLU A 36 -19.61 22.89 -43.36
C GLU A 36 -18.32 23.01 -44.19
N LEU A 37 -17.18 22.51 -43.71
CA LEU A 37 -15.91 22.45 -44.45
C LEU A 37 -15.32 21.03 -44.41
N ILE A 38 -15.41 20.33 -45.54
CA ILE A 38 -14.76 19.03 -45.77
C ILE A 38 -13.27 19.30 -45.93
N ASP A 39 -12.52 19.28 -44.83
CA ASP A 39 -11.06 19.21 -44.89
C ASP A 39 -10.56 18.19 -43.86
N ASP A 40 -9.95 17.12 -44.35
CA ASP A 40 -9.51 15.93 -43.61
C ASP A 40 -8.33 16.20 -42.64
N SER A 41 -7.96 17.46 -42.42
CA SER A 41 -6.72 17.84 -41.71
C SER A 41 -6.92 18.31 -40.26
N VAL A 42 -8.12 18.18 -39.68
CA VAL A 42 -8.36 18.65 -38.31
C VAL A 42 -7.82 17.63 -37.29
N THR A 43 -6.59 17.87 -36.83
CA THR A 43 -5.94 17.07 -35.78
C THR A 43 -6.19 17.64 -34.39
N LEU A 44 -6.17 16.79 -33.36
CA LEU A 44 -6.29 17.21 -31.96
C LEU A 44 -5.19 18.22 -31.59
N PRO A 45 -5.54 19.33 -30.91
CA PRO A 45 -4.58 20.29 -30.39
C PRO A 45 -3.54 19.62 -29.47
N LYS A 46 -2.29 20.04 -29.62
CA LYS A 46 -1.16 19.41 -28.91
C LYS A 46 -1.21 19.62 -27.40
N ASP A 47 -1.78 20.73 -26.94
CA ASP A 47 -2.03 21.00 -25.52
C ASP A 47 -2.91 19.93 -24.87
N ILE A 48 -4.03 19.56 -25.49
CA ILE A 48 -4.90 18.47 -25.00
C ILE A 48 -4.13 17.15 -24.97
N THR A 49 -3.33 16.86 -25.99
CA THR A 49 -2.50 15.64 -26.01
C THR A 49 -1.47 15.62 -24.88
N TYR A 50 -0.79 16.73 -24.62
CA TYR A 50 0.22 16.81 -23.57
C TYR A 50 -0.42 16.76 -22.18
N GLU A 51 -1.59 17.34 -21.99
CA GLU A 51 -2.34 17.26 -20.74
C GLU A 51 -2.72 15.80 -20.43
N ALA A 52 -3.26 15.07 -21.41
CA ALA A 52 -3.60 13.65 -21.27
C ALA A 52 -2.35 12.81 -20.91
N VAL A 53 -1.24 13.02 -21.62
CA VAL A 53 0.02 12.30 -21.38
C VAL A 53 0.60 12.63 -20.00
N CYS A 54 0.60 13.90 -19.59
CA CYS A 54 1.03 14.31 -18.27
C CYS A 54 0.16 13.70 -17.17
N GLY A 55 -1.17 13.75 -17.32
CA GLY A 55 -2.12 13.10 -16.40
C GLY A 55 -1.85 11.60 -16.26
N LEU A 56 -1.62 10.91 -17.38
CA LEU A 56 -1.29 9.48 -17.39
C LEU A 56 0.04 9.18 -16.69
N LEU A 57 1.09 9.95 -16.97
CA LEU A 57 2.40 9.79 -16.33
C LEU A 57 2.31 9.99 -14.81
N ILE A 58 1.59 11.02 -14.37
CA ILE A 58 1.36 11.28 -12.94
C ILE A 58 0.59 10.12 -12.30
N PHE A 59 -0.44 9.60 -12.97
CA PHE A 59 -1.22 8.46 -12.48
C PHE A 59 -0.34 7.21 -12.29
N VAL A 60 0.48 6.86 -13.28
CA VAL A 60 1.41 5.73 -13.22
C VAL A 60 2.42 5.90 -12.09
N LEU A 61 3.02 7.09 -11.95
CA LEU A 61 3.95 7.38 -10.85
C LEU A 61 3.26 7.29 -9.48
N ALA A 62 2.03 7.79 -9.35
CA ALA A 62 1.26 7.68 -8.12
C ALA A 62 0.99 6.22 -7.74
N SER A 63 0.64 5.37 -8.71
CA SER A 63 0.44 3.93 -8.47
C SER A 63 1.70 3.22 -7.97
N PHE A 64 2.88 3.57 -8.48
CA PHE A 64 4.13 2.99 -7.96
C PHE A 64 4.50 3.51 -6.58
N LEU A 65 4.25 4.80 -6.30
CA LEU A 65 4.51 5.40 -4.99
C LEU A 65 3.56 4.92 -3.90
N GLU A 66 2.42 4.34 -4.26
CA GLU A 66 1.49 3.72 -3.31
C GLU A 66 2.10 2.49 -2.62
N PHE A 67 3.03 1.80 -3.28
CA PHE A 67 3.71 0.65 -2.69
C PHE A 67 4.73 1.14 -1.65
N GLU A 68 4.40 0.95 -0.38
CA GLU A 68 5.32 1.16 0.73
C GLU A 68 6.20 -0.06 0.95
N LYS A 69 7.42 0.16 1.47
CA LYS A 69 8.24 -0.95 1.97
C LYS A 69 7.54 -1.61 3.14
N ILE A 70 7.56 -2.93 3.17
CA ILE A 70 6.93 -3.70 4.23
C ILE A 70 7.72 -3.48 5.53
N THR A 71 6.99 -3.09 6.57
CA THR A 71 7.48 -2.92 7.93
C THR A 71 6.62 -3.74 8.88
N PHE A 72 7.23 -4.22 9.95
CA PHE A 72 6.59 -5.08 10.94
C PHE A 72 6.92 -4.60 12.35
N PHE A 73 6.04 -4.90 13.29
CA PHE A 73 6.30 -4.72 14.71
C PHE A 73 6.68 -6.07 15.34
N PRO A 74 7.71 -6.12 16.19
CA PRO A 74 8.09 -7.37 16.86
C PRO A 74 7.00 -7.84 17.84
N LEU A 75 6.79 -9.16 17.94
CA LEU A 75 5.78 -9.76 18.83
C LEU A 75 6.25 -9.82 20.29
N ARG A 76 7.53 -10.11 20.51
CA ARG A 76 8.15 -10.13 21.84
C ARG A 76 8.94 -8.85 22.06
N ARG A 77 8.83 -8.30 23.27
CA ARG A 77 9.47 -7.06 23.67
C ARG A 77 10.11 -7.23 25.03
N ASN A 78 11.33 -6.71 25.18
CA ASN A 78 11.93 -6.53 26.49
C ASN A 78 11.37 -5.26 27.14
N HIS A 79 10.99 -5.36 28.41
CA HIS A 79 10.51 -4.21 29.17
C HIS A 79 11.56 -3.08 29.15
N GLY A 80 11.18 -1.90 28.63
CA GLY A 80 12.02 -0.70 28.61
C GLY A 80 12.59 -0.29 27.25
N GLU A 81 12.53 -1.14 26.23
CA GLU A 81 13.05 -0.81 24.89
C GLU A 81 12.00 -0.07 24.04
N PRO A 82 12.38 0.94 23.23
CA PRO A 82 11.45 1.63 22.32
C PRO A 82 10.88 0.68 21.27
N ILE A 83 9.69 1.00 20.75
CA ILE A 83 9.07 0.22 19.68
C ILE A 83 9.80 0.53 18.37
N GLU A 84 10.79 -0.29 18.03
CA GLU A 84 11.46 -0.22 16.74
C GLU A 84 10.71 -1.04 15.69
N THR A 85 10.60 -0.47 14.50
CA THR A 85 10.00 -1.18 13.36
C THR A 85 11.04 -2.03 12.68
N LEU A 86 10.71 -3.30 12.44
CA LEU A 86 11.54 -4.20 11.65
C LEU A 86 11.21 -3.99 10.18
N SER A 87 12.22 -3.79 9.34
CA SER A 87 12.03 -3.70 7.89
C SER A 87 13.09 -4.52 7.16
N GLN A 88 12.64 -5.26 6.15
CA GLN A 88 13.54 -5.95 5.22
C GLN A 88 13.89 -5.08 3.99
N GLY A 89 13.38 -3.85 3.92
CA GLY A 89 13.60 -2.94 2.80
C GLY A 89 12.91 -3.34 1.49
N GLN A 90 12.01 -4.33 1.52
CA GLN A 90 11.34 -4.89 0.36
C GLN A 90 9.90 -4.36 0.24
N TYR A 91 9.42 -4.20 -0.98
CA TYR A 91 8.05 -3.76 -1.27
C TYR A 91 7.04 -4.92 -1.29
N LEU A 92 7.50 -6.11 -1.64
CA LEU A 92 6.67 -7.30 -1.81
C LEU A 92 7.18 -8.45 -0.95
N LYS A 93 6.27 -9.37 -0.62
CA LYS A 93 6.59 -10.59 0.12
C LYS A 93 7.32 -11.58 -0.79
N HIS A 94 8.31 -12.29 -0.24
CA HIS A 94 8.93 -13.42 -0.95
C HIS A 94 7.96 -14.59 -1.08
N ILE A 95 7.98 -15.24 -2.24
CA ILE A 95 7.14 -16.42 -2.53
C ILE A 95 7.86 -17.71 -2.13
N THR A 96 9.20 -17.72 -2.19
CA THR A 96 10.01 -18.88 -1.81
C THR A 96 9.97 -19.09 -0.31
N LEU A 97 9.52 -20.27 0.14
CA LEU A 97 9.30 -20.59 1.54
C LEU A 97 10.50 -20.24 2.43
N ASN A 98 11.72 -20.65 2.04
CA ASN A 98 12.95 -20.39 2.80
C ASN A 98 13.18 -18.90 3.13
N LYS A 99 12.79 -17.99 2.23
CA LYS A 99 12.91 -16.53 2.44
C LYS A 99 11.67 -15.95 3.11
N ALA A 100 10.49 -16.51 2.84
CA ALA A 100 9.25 -16.10 3.48
C ALA A 100 9.30 -16.34 5.00
N THR A 101 9.78 -17.52 5.43
CA THR A 101 9.95 -17.87 6.85
C THR A 101 10.94 -16.97 7.58
N ASN A 102 11.84 -16.28 6.89
CA ASN A 102 12.73 -15.32 7.55
C ASN A 102 11.97 -14.13 8.14
N VAL A 103 10.83 -13.74 7.54
CA VAL A 103 9.95 -12.72 8.13
C VAL A 103 9.40 -13.22 9.46
N ASP A 104 8.91 -14.45 9.48
CA ASP A 104 8.30 -15.05 10.66
C ASP A 104 9.34 -15.26 11.77
N ASN A 105 10.54 -15.72 11.40
CA ASN A 105 11.67 -15.84 12.32
C ASN A 105 12.12 -14.48 12.88
N LEU A 106 12.16 -13.42 12.06
CA LEU A 106 12.48 -12.07 12.53
C LEU A 106 11.44 -11.53 13.51
N LEU A 107 10.18 -11.93 13.36
CA LEU A 107 9.10 -11.56 14.25
C LEU A 107 9.02 -12.44 15.50
N ASP A 108 9.87 -13.47 15.58
CA ASP A 108 9.82 -14.53 16.59
C ASP A 108 8.43 -15.19 16.67
N SER A 109 7.80 -15.33 15.49
CA SER A 109 6.49 -15.95 15.30
C SER A 109 6.65 -17.34 14.72
N ASP A 110 5.85 -18.29 15.20
CA ASP A 110 5.73 -19.61 14.59
C ASP A 110 4.45 -19.67 13.73
N PRO A 111 4.56 -19.81 12.40
CA PRO A 111 3.40 -19.97 11.51
C PRO A 111 2.53 -21.18 11.84
N THR A 112 3.10 -22.19 12.50
CA THR A 112 2.42 -23.43 12.93
C THR A 112 2.14 -23.45 14.43
N GLY A 113 2.05 -22.26 15.05
CA GLY A 113 1.90 -22.11 16.51
C GLY A 113 0.63 -22.74 17.09
N ASP A 114 -0.40 -22.98 16.29
CA ASP A 114 -1.60 -23.72 16.69
C ASP A 114 -1.29 -25.19 17.03
N VAL A 115 -0.31 -25.78 16.36
CA VAL A 115 0.20 -27.12 16.67
C VAL A 115 1.34 -27.05 17.68
N SER A 116 2.35 -26.20 17.44
CA SER A 116 3.57 -26.15 18.27
C SER A 116 3.31 -25.74 19.73
N TYR A 117 2.39 -24.80 19.97
CA TYR A 117 2.08 -24.31 21.31
C TYR A 117 0.89 -25.02 21.95
N THR A 118 0.15 -25.85 21.20
CA THR A 118 -1.02 -26.61 21.68
C THR A 118 -1.96 -25.78 22.57
N PRO A 119 -2.55 -24.68 22.08
CA PRO A 119 -3.33 -23.76 22.90
C PRO A 119 -4.54 -24.44 23.58
N ASN A 120 -5.02 -25.56 23.03
CA ASN A 120 -6.11 -26.35 23.56
C ASN A 120 -5.73 -27.18 24.82
N MET A 121 -4.44 -27.40 25.08
CA MET A 121 -3.94 -28.24 26.19
C MET A 121 -3.20 -27.43 27.26
N VAL A 122 -3.42 -26.12 27.31
CA VAL A 122 -2.76 -25.25 28.29
C VAL A 122 -3.26 -25.55 29.70
N ASN A 123 -2.34 -25.82 30.63
CA ASN A 123 -2.66 -25.98 32.05
C ASN A 123 -3.05 -24.62 32.67
N ILE A 124 -4.36 -24.40 32.80
CA ILE A 124 -4.93 -23.15 33.31
C ILE A 124 -4.51 -22.91 34.77
N HIS A 125 -4.46 -23.96 35.61
CA HIS A 125 -4.12 -23.83 37.01
C HIS A 125 -2.66 -23.38 37.20
N GLU A 126 -1.76 -23.93 36.39
CA GLU A 126 -0.35 -23.54 36.40
C GLU A 126 -0.16 -22.09 35.93
N LYS A 127 -0.84 -21.68 34.84
CA LYS A 127 -0.78 -20.28 34.37
C LYS A 127 -1.28 -19.28 35.42
N ARG A 128 -2.34 -19.62 36.15
CA ARG A 128 -2.85 -18.79 37.27
C ARG A 128 -1.81 -18.69 38.38
N LYS A 129 -1.20 -19.80 38.78
CA LYS A 129 -0.14 -19.81 39.80
C LYS A 129 1.06 -18.93 39.38
N ILE A 130 1.50 -19.03 38.13
CA ILE A 130 2.60 -18.19 37.60
C ILE A 130 2.25 -16.70 37.69
N MET A 131 1.01 -16.33 37.34
CA MET A 131 0.54 -14.95 37.46
C MET A 131 0.50 -14.48 38.92
N ASP A 132 -0.04 -15.30 39.82
CA ASP A 132 -0.12 -14.99 41.25
C ASP A 132 1.28 -14.80 41.87
N ASP A 133 2.23 -15.67 41.51
CA ASP A 133 3.62 -15.58 41.97
C ASP A 133 4.33 -14.33 41.40
N TRP A 134 4.04 -13.94 40.15
CA TRP A 134 4.54 -12.69 39.57
C TRP A 134 3.99 -11.46 40.27
N LEU A 135 2.68 -11.42 40.57
CA LEU A 135 2.04 -10.32 41.30
C LEU A 135 2.64 -10.15 42.70
N LYS A 136 2.84 -11.25 43.43
CA LYS A 136 3.50 -11.22 44.75
C LYS A 136 4.94 -10.69 44.68
N LYS A 137 5.65 -10.97 43.58
CA LYS A 137 7.02 -10.49 43.36
C LYS A 137 7.08 -8.99 43.06
N GLN A 138 6.05 -8.41 42.45
CA GLN A 138 5.95 -6.97 42.18
C GLN A 138 5.52 -6.14 43.42
N GLN A 139 4.93 -6.79 44.43
CA GLN A 139 4.49 -6.14 45.68
C GLN A 139 5.58 -6.13 46.77
N LYS A 140 6.69 -6.83 46.57
CA LYS A 140 7.89 -6.78 47.42
C LYS A 140 8.88 -5.77 46.89
#